data_AF-A0A7G9W5M8-F1
#
_entry.id   AF-A0A7G9W5M8-F1
#
_cell.length_a   1.000
_cell.length_b   1.000
_cell.length_c   1.000
_cell.angle_alpha   90.00
_cell.angle_beta   90.00
_cell.angle_gamma   90.00
#
_symmetry.space_group_name_H-M   'P 1'
#
loop_
_entity.id
_entity.type
_entity.pdbx_description
1 polymer ?
#
loop_
_entity_poly.entity_id
_entity_poly.type
_entity_poly.pdbx_seq_one_letter_code
_entity_poly.pdbx_strand_id
1 'polypeptide(L)'
;MKRRNYNIKKTISARQFISEFGGSFSKHMKDKILRLGERCVFTRGEDTFRLDLKHIEHTTYNDTSDPAKKKEHVYGQLVMDQGTLFFSESCLVNNDVMEVSKVKEIYNSLESEDIFVGEDGIKAKKIDDSNIDYVVDGILEVCPEVSQAHLDILEKYSK
;
A
#
# COMPACT_ATOMS: atom_id res chain seq x y z
N MET A 1 -17.06 -1.85 -22.28
CA MET A 1 -15.78 -2.16 -22.96
C MET A 1 -14.70 -1.28 -22.33
N LYS A 2 -14.01 -1.76 -21.27
CA LYS A 2 -13.00 -0.97 -20.54
C LYS A 2 -11.81 -0.71 -21.48
N ARG A 3 -11.51 0.56 -21.78
CA ARG A 3 -10.27 0.95 -22.48
C ARG A 3 -9.10 0.66 -21.54
N ARG A 4 -8.39 -0.45 -21.78
CA ARG A 4 -7.11 -0.74 -21.12
C ARG A 4 -6.16 0.41 -21.42
N ASN A 5 -5.82 1.19 -20.40
CA ASN A 5 -4.92 2.32 -20.56
C ASN A 5 -3.49 1.82 -20.29
N TYR A 6 -2.82 1.36 -21.35
CA TYR A 6 -1.48 0.75 -21.30
C TYR A 6 -0.37 1.69 -20.79
N ASN A 7 -0.68 2.98 -20.60
CA ASN A 7 0.25 4.00 -20.10
C ASN A 7 0.19 4.19 -18.57
N ILE A 8 -0.61 3.42 -17.83
CA ILE A 8 -0.68 3.53 -16.37
C ILE A 8 0.64 3.06 -15.75
N LYS A 9 1.27 3.93 -14.96
CA LYS A 9 2.39 3.54 -14.10
C LYS A 9 1.87 2.54 -13.06
N LYS A 10 2.36 1.30 -13.16
CA LYS A 10 2.00 0.20 -12.25
C LYS A 10 2.60 0.34 -10.86
N THR A 11 3.77 0.95 -10.75
CA THR A 11 4.42 1.26 -9.47
C THR A 11 4.59 2.77 -9.36
N ILE A 12 4.14 3.33 -8.24
CA ILE A 12 4.26 4.76 -7.95
C ILE A 12 4.84 4.97 -6.54
N SER A 13 5.57 6.07 -6.36
CA SER A 13 6.10 6.48 -5.06
C SER A 13 5.04 7.16 -4.20
N ALA A 14 5.29 7.31 -2.89
CA ALA A 14 4.42 8.08 -2.00
C ALA A 14 4.19 9.52 -2.50
N ARG A 15 5.24 10.16 -3.05
CA ARG A 15 5.13 11.51 -3.63
C ARG A 15 4.19 11.55 -4.82
N GLN A 16 4.30 10.56 -5.71
CA GLN A 16 3.41 10.44 -6.87
C GLN A 16 1.97 10.14 -6.42
N PHE A 17 1.79 9.27 -5.42
CA PHE A 17 0.47 8.98 -4.84
C PHE A 17 -0.19 10.24 -4.27
N ILE A 18 0.54 11.02 -3.46
CA ILE A 18 0.03 12.29 -2.92
C ILE A 18 -0.29 13.29 -4.04
N SER A 19 0.55 13.35 -5.09
CA SER A 19 0.28 14.22 -6.23
C SER A 19 -0.98 13.80 -7.02
N GLU A 20 -1.27 12.50 -7.11
CA GLU A 20 -2.44 11.97 -7.82
C GLU A 20 -3.73 12.07 -7.00
N PHE A 21 -3.66 11.81 -5.69
CA PHE A 21 -4.84 11.59 -4.84
C PHE A 21 -4.96 12.51 -3.65
N GLY A 22 -3.88 13.20 -3.26
CA GLY A 22 -3.78 13.93 -2.00
C GLY A 22 -4.37 15.35 -1.99
N GLY A 23 -5.22 15.70 -2.96
CA GLY A 23 -5.84 17.03 -3.01
C GLY A 23 -6.67 17.36 -1.77
N SER A 24 -7.38 16.37 -1.24
CA SER A 24 -8.22 16.44 -0.03
C SER A 24 -7.48 16.09 1.27
N PHE A 25 -6.26 15.56 1.20
CA PHE A 25 -5.54 15.09 2.38
C PHE A 25 -5.02 16.25 3.21
N SER A 26 -5.15 16.10 4.53
CA SER A 26 -4.52 16.99 5.50
C SER A 26 -2.99 16.93 5.35
N LYS A 27 -2.30 17.92 5.94
CA LYS A 27 -0.83 17.88 6.02
C LYS A 27 -0.34 16.64 6.76
N HIS A 28 -1.00 16.30 7.88
CA HIS A 28 -0.63 15.16 8.70
C HIS A 28 -0.75 13.84 7.93
N MET A 29 -1.85 13.65 7.19
CA MET A 29 -2.00 12.47 6.34
C MET A 29 -0.89 12.37 5.29
N LYS A 30 -0.55 13.49 4.62
CA LYS A 30 0.53 13.53 3.63
C LYS A 30 1.88 13.16 4.24
N ASP A 31 2.21 13.69 5.42
CA ASP A 31 3.46 13.40 6.12
C ASP A 31 3.56 11.91 6.47
N LYS A 32 2.45 11.29 6.92
CA LYS A 32 2.42 9.86 7.24
C LYS A 32 2.52 8.96 6.00
N ILE A 33 1.88 9.34 4.90
CA ILE A 33 2.03 8.64 3.61
C ILE A 33 3.46 8.77 3.07
N LEU A 34 4.12 9.93 3.25
CA LEU A 34 5.52 10.10 2.87
C LEU A 34 6.44 9.17 3.66
N ARG A 35 6.23 9.07 4.98
CA ARG A 35 6.98 8.14 5.85
C ARG A 35 6.78 6.69 5.42
N LEU A 36 5.56 6.30 5.05
CA LEU A 36 5.30 4.98 4.49
C LEU A 36 6.14 4.71 3.23
N GLY A 37 6.33 5.75 2.40
CA GLY A 37 7.15 5.71 1.19
C GLY A 37 8.66 5.57 1.41
N GLU A 38 9.15 5.62 2.64
CA GLU A 38 10.57 5.37 2.96
C GLU A 38 10.93 3.89 2.80
N ARG A 39 9.96 2.99 3.01
CA ARG A 39 10.13 1.53 2.90
C ARG A 39 9.21 0.88 1.88
N CYS A 40 8.10 1.55 1.55
CA CYS A 40 7.07 0.98 0.71
C CYS A 40 6.97 1.66 -0.66
N VAL A 41 6.48 0.90 -1.63
CA VAL A 41 6.00 1.38 -2.92
C VAL A 41 4.53 0.99 -3.10
N PHE A 42 3.82 1.80 -3.88
CA PHE A 42 2.41 1.62 -4.17
C PHE A 42 2.30 0.97 -5.55
N THR A 43 1.68 -0.19 -5.63
CA THR A 43 1.50 -0.94 -6.88
C THR A 43 0.03 -1.08 -7.22
N ARG A 44 -0.31 -0.97 -8.51
CA ARG A 44 -1.70 -1.04 -8.98
C ARG A 44 -1.82 -1.85 -10.27
N GLY A 45 -2.98 -2.48 -10.42
CA GLY A 45 -3.38 -3.25 -11.59
C GLY A 45 -3.93 -2.36 -12.71
N GLU A 46 -5.01 -2.81 -13.35
CA GLU A 46 -5.75 -1.99 -14.33
C GLU A 46 -6.55 -0.88 -13.64
N ASP A 47 -6.99 -1.11 -12.40
CA ASP A 47 -7.73 -0.13 -11.61
C ASP A 47 -6.77 0.87 -10.96
N THR A 48 -6.92 2.15 -11.29
CA THR A 48 -5.98 3.18 -10.84
C THR A 48 -6.12 3.56 -9.37
N PHE A 49 -7.29 3.27 -8.79
CA PHE A 49 -7.73 3.70 -7.47
C PHE A 49 -7.44 2.69 -6.37
N ARG A 50 -6.99 1.47 -6.72
CA ARG A 50 -6.66 0.39 -5.78
C ARG A 50 -5.15 0.15 -5.81
N LEU A 51 -4.49 0.33 -4.67
CA LEU A 51 -3.03 0.28 -4.58
C LEU A 51 -2.56 -0.63 -3.45
N ASP A 52 -1.83 -1.68 -3.80
CA ASP A 52 -1.13 -2.58 -2.88
C ASP A 52 0.18 -1.96 -2.42
N LEU A 53 0.47 -2.08 -1.12
CA LEU A 53 1.72 -1.64 -0.50
C LEU A 53 2.71 -2.79 -0.44
N LYS A 54 3.85 -2.59 -1.08
CA LYS A 54 4.94 -3.59 -1.15
C LYS A 54 6.24 -2.97 -0.68
N HIS A 55 7.22 -3.80 -0.30
CA HIS A 55 8.54 -3.30 0.04
C HIS A 55 9.22 -2.69 -1.20
N ILE A 56 9.93 -1.57 -1.05
CA ILE A 56 10.56 -0.85 -2.17
C ILE A 56 11.59 -1.69 -2.94
N GLU A 57 12.20 -2.66 -2.27
CA GLU A 57 13.17 -3.59 -2.87
C GLU A 57 12.51 -4.85 -3.47
N HIS A 58 11.17 -4.97 -3.41
CA HIS A 58 10.42 -6.12 -3.90
C HIS A 58 10.88 -7.47 -3.33
N THR A 59 11.21 -7.48 -2.04
CA THR A 59 11.73 -8.66 -1.32
C THR A 59 10.73 -9.80 -1.32
N THR A 60 11.21 -11.02 -1.61
CA THR A 60 10.39 -12.24 -1.66
C THR A 60 10.72 -13.21 -0.53
N TYR A 61 9.69 -13.92 -0.06
CA TYR A 61 9.73 -14.84 1.07
C TYR A 61 9.14 -16.18 0.66
N ASN A 62 9.55 -17.25 1.34
CA ASN A 62 9.01 -18.58 1.07
C ASN A 62 7.50 -18.60 1.38
N ASP A 63 6.71 -19.15 0.46
CA ASP A 63 5.28 -19.35 0.66
C ASP A 63 5.08 -20.41 1.77
N THR A 64 4.24 -20.10 2.75
CA THR A 64 3.92 -21.00 3.86
C THR A 64 3.20 -22.26 3.40
N SER A 65 2.48 -22.19 2.27
CA SER A 65 1.78 -23.31 1.65
C SER A 65 2.65 -24.14 0.70
N ASP A 66 3.74 -23.56 0.19
CA ASP A 66 4.65 -24.20 -0.76
C ASP A 66 6.06 -23.60 -0.65
N PRO A 67 6.93 -24.14 0.22
CA PRO A 67 8.26 -23.58 0.46
C PRO A 67 9.18 -23.53 -0.77
N ALA A 68 8.84 -24.23 -1.86
CA ALA A 68 9.56 -24.15 -3.13
C ALA A 68 9.26 -22.86 -3.91
N LYS A 69 8.18 -22.15 -3.54
CA LYS A 69 7.78 -20.87 -4.13
C LYS A 69 8.19 -19.71 -3.25
N LYS A 70 8.60 -18.63 -3.90
CA LYS A 70 8.86 -17.34 -3.26
C LYS A 70 7.83 -16.34 -3.73
N LYS A 71 7.21 -15.64 -2.79
CA LYS A 71 6.21 -14.61 -3.03
C LYS A 71 6.61 -13.31 -2.36
N GLU A 72 6.24 -12.21 -2.98
CA GLU A 72 6.39 -10.89 -2.39
C GLU A 72 5.28 -10.65 -1.35
N HIS A 73 5.62 -9.98 -0.25
CA HIS A 73 4.64 -9.57 0.74
C HIS A 73 3.90 -8.29 0.31
N VAL A 74 2.57 -8.32 0.47
CA VAL A 74 1.72 -7.13 0.45
C VAL A 74 1.39 -6.77 1.88
N TYR A 75 1.77 -5.55 2.28
CA TYR A 75 1.67 -5.06 3.65
C TYR A 75 0.37 -4.32 3.95
N GLY A 76 -0.46 -4.09 2.94
CA GLY A 76 -1.74 -3.42 3.04
C GLY A 76 -2.23 -2.97 1.67
N GLN A 77 -3.48 -2.54 1.59
CA GLN A 77 -4.05 -2.04 0.35
C GLN A 77 -4.86 -0.77 0.61
N LEU A 78 -4.49 0.29 -0.11
CA LEU A 78 -5.18 1.56 -0.09
C LEU A 78 -6.15 1.65 -1.25
N VAL A 79 -7.34 2.16 -0.97
CA VAL A 79 -8.39 2.38 -1.97
C VAL A 79 -8.80 3.84 -1.93
N MET A 80 -8.84 4.47 -3.10
CA MET A 80 -9.31 5.84 -3.27
C MET A 80 -10.72 5.82 -3.82
N ASP A 81 -11.65 6.52 -3.17
CA ASP A 81 -12.99 6.73 -3.70
C ASP A 81 -13.50 8.13 -3.38
N GLN A 82 -13.96 8.84 -4.42
CA GLN A 82 -14.44 10.22 -4.34
C GLN A 82 -13.52 11.17 -3.54
N GLY A 83 -12.20 10.98 -3.63
CA GLY A 83 -11.20 11.78 -2.90
C GLY A 83 -11.04 11.40 -1.43
N THR A 84 -11.66 10.31 -0.97
CA THR A 84 -11.48 9.75 0.37
C THR A 84 -10.57 8.53 0.30
N LEU A 85 -9.71 8.39 1.32
CA LEU A 85 -8.76 7.28 1.45
C LEU A 85 -9.35 6.18 2.34
N PHE A 86 -9.20 4.93 1.91
CA PHE A 86 -9.66 3.76 2.64
C PHE A 86 -8.57 2.69 2.74
N PHE A 87 -8.64 1.88 3.79
CA PHE A 87 -7.86 0.67 4.00
C PHE A 87 -8.73 -0.55 3.72
N SER A 88 -8.32 -1.41 2.78
CA SER A 88 -9.07 -2.62 2.43
C SER A 88 -8.93 -3.71 3.50
N GLU A 89 -9.96 -4.54 3.67
CA GLU A 89 -9.93 -5.75 4.52
C GLU A 89 -8.92 -6.79 4.01
N SER A 90 -8.69 -6.81 2.69
CA SER A 90 -7.80 -7.75 2.03
C SER A 90 -7.04 -7.13 0.85
N CYS A 91 -5.88 -7.69 0.57
CA CYS A 91 -4.95 -7.28 -0.46
C CYS A 91 -5.00 -8.20 -1.68
N LEU A 92 -4.22 -7.86 -2.72
CA LEU A 92 -3.98 -8.78 -3.82
C LEU A 92 -3.20 -10.01 -3.35
N VAL A 93 -3.75 -11.20 -3.60
CA VAL A 93 -3.08 -12.49 -3.37
C VAL A 93 -3.12 -13.30 -4.66
N ASN A 94 -1.97 -13.80 -5.10
CA ASN A 94 -1.86 -14.65 -6.30
C ASN A 94 -0.61 -15.56 -6.22
N ASN A 95 -0.11 -16.03 -7.36
CA ASN A 95 1.07 -16.91 -7.42
C ASN A 95 2.38 -16.21 -7.08
N ASP A 96 2.44 -14.88 -7.19
CA ASP A 96 3.64 -14.07 -7.02
C ASP A 96 3.59 -13.21 -5.75
N VAL A 97 2.40 -12.98 -5.19
CA VAL A 97 2.20 -12.14 -4.00
C VAL A 97 1.35 -12.82 -2.92
N MET A 98 1.66 -12.53 -1.66
CA MET A 98 0.89 -12.96 -0.50
C MET A 98 0.71 -11.82 0.51
N GLU A 99 -0.41 -11.84 1.23
CA GLU A 99 -0.75 -10.84 2.24
C GLU A 99 -0.06 -11.17 3.58
N VAL A 100 0.40 -10.14 4.29
CA VAL A 100 0.89 -10.29 5.67
C VAL A 100 -0.27 -10.30 6.67
N SER A 101 -0.20 -11.15 7.69
CA SER A 101 -1.27 -11.31 8.70
C SER A 101 -1.67 -10.00 9.39
N LYS A 102 -0.72 -9.06 9.52
CA LYS A 102 -0.92 -7.75 10.13
C LYS A 102 -1.97 -6.88 9.41
N VAL A 103 -2.23 -7.10 8.12
CA VAL A 103 -3.28 -6.36 7.38
C VAL A 103 -4.63 -6.54 8.05
N LYS A 104 -4.99 -7.78 8.36
CA LYS A 104 -6.26 -8.11 8.99
C LYS A 104 -6.34 -7.59 10.42
N GLU A 105 -5.23 -7.60 11.16
CA GLU A 105 -5.13 -7.02 12.49
C GLU A 105 -5.41 -5.51 12.44
N ILE A 106 -4.73 -4.77 11.56
CA ILE A 106 -4.92 -3.32 11.39
C ILE A 106 -6.38 -3.02 11.04
N TYR A 107 -6.93 -3.72 10.04
CA TYR A 107 -8.30 -3.48 9.58
C TYR A 107 -9.34 -3.69 10.69
N ASN A 108 -9.20 -4.76 11.47
CA ASN A 108 -10.15 -5.06 12.55
C ASN A 108 -10.10 -4.05 13.69
N SER A 109 -8.97 -3.37 13.89
CA SER A 109 -8.81 -2.34 14.92
C SER A 109 -9.31 -0.95 14.51
N LEU A 110 -9.63 -0.72 13.23
CA LEU A 110 -10.25 0.53 12.79
C LEU A 110 -11.72 0.59 13.22
N GLU A 111 -12.11 1.66 13.92
CA GLU A 111 -13.47 1.84 14.44
C GLU A 111 -14.47 2.37 13.40
N SER A 112 -13.99 2.78 12.22
CA SER A 112 -14.86 3.27 11.15
C SER A 112 -15.74 2.16 10.57
N GLU A 113 -16.93 2.54 10.11
CA GLU A 113 -17.87 1.61 9.48
C GLU A 113 -17.28 0.95 8.24
N ASP A 114 -17.67 -0.31 8.03
CA ASP A 114 -17.36 -1.03 6.81
C ASP A 114 -18.10 -0.39 5.64
N ILE A 115 -17.36 -0.05 4.58
CA ILE A 115 -17.93 0.42 3.32
C ILE A 115 -17.52 -0.50 2.19
N PHE A 116 -18.31 -0.48 1.11
CA PHE A 116 -18.02 -1.23 -0.11
C PHE A 116 -17.65 -0.26 -1.22
N VAL A 117 -16.41 -0.35 -1.68
CA VAL A 117 -15.82 0.57 -2.65
C VAL A 117 -15.69 -0.11 -4.01
N GLY A 118 -16.04 0.62 -5.07
CA GLY A 118 -15.94 0.17 -6.46
C GLY A 118 -17.00 -0.87 -6.85
N GLU A 119 -17.04 -1.20 -8.14
CA GLU A 119 -18.01 -2.16 -8.71
C GLU A 119 -17.83 -3.59 -8.16
N ASP A 120 -16.60 -3.94 -7.78
CA ASP A 120 -16.24 -5.26 -7.26
C ASP A 120 -16.55 -5.41 -5.75
N GLY A 121 -17.10 -4.38 -5.11
CA GLY A 121 -17.51 -4.42 -3.70
C GLY A 121 -16.35 -4.64 -2.73
N ILE A 122 -15.26 -3.86 -2.88
CA ILE A 122 -14.10 -3.97 -2.00
C ILE A 122 -14.49 -3.48 -0.62
N LYS A 123 -14.48 -4.38 0.35
CA LYS A 123 -14.77 -4.05 1.74
C LYS A 123 -13.59 -3.29 2.36
N ALA A 124 -13.82 -2.05 2.79
CA ALA A 124 -12.78 -1.15 3.24
C ALA A 124 -13.27 -0.25 4.38
N LYS A 125 -12.33 0.34 5.11
CA LYS A 125 -12.58 1.27 6.22
C LYS A 125 -11.86 2.58 6.00
N LYS A 126 -12.49 3.69 6.39
CA LYS A 126 -11.99 5.04 6.13
C LYS A 126 -10.69 5.31 6.89
N ILE A 127 -9.72 5.91 6.20
CA ILE A 127 -8.51 6.49 6.78
C ILE A 127 -8.65 8.01 6.83
N ASP A 128 -8.40 8.59 7.99
CA ASP A 128 -8.26 10.04 8.18
C ASP A 128 -7.25 10.36 9.29
N ASP A 129 -7.18 11.63 9.69
CA ASP A 129 -6.26 12.11 10.72
C ASP A 129 -6.37 11.38 12.06
N SER A 130 -7.53 10.78 12.37
CA SER A 130 -7.74 10.09 13.65
C SER A 130 -7.06 8.71 13.73
N ASN A 131 -6.79 8.08 12.58
CA ASN A 131 -6.36 6.69 12.55
C ASN A 131 -5.18 6.40 11.61
N ILE A 132 -4.74 7.36 10.78
CA ILE A 132 -3.65 7.15 9.83
C ILE A 132 -2.32 6.76 10.51
N ASP A 133 -2.09 7.27 11.73
CA ASP A 133 -0.93 6.90 12.54
C ASP A 133 -0.89 5.41 12.81
N TYR A 134 -1.99 4.86 13.30
CA TYR A 134 -2.12 3.44 13.62
C TYR A 134 -1.94 2.57 12.37
N VAL A 135 -2.54 2.96 11.24
CA VAL A 135 -2.39 2.22 9.98
C VAL A 135 -0.94 2.21 9.51
N VAL A 136 -0.30 3.38 9.45
CA VAL A 136 1.08 3.50 8.95
C VAL A 136 2.06 2.83 9.89
N ASP A 137 1.95 3.03 11.20
CA ASP A 137 2.83 2.41 12.18
C ASP A 137 2.64 0.88 12.20
N GLY A 138 1.40 0.38 12.09
CA GLY A 138 1.12 -1.05 12.00
C GLY A 138 1.74 -1.70 10.76
N ILE A 139 1.71 -1.01 9.60
CA ILE A 139 2.40 -1.47 8.39
C ILE A 139 3.91 -1.49 8.60
N LEU A 140 4.48 -0.40 9.09
CA LEU A 140 5.93 -0.26 9.27
C LEU A 140 6.51 -1.14 10.39
N GLU A 141 5.67 -1.65 11.30
CA GLU A 141 6.06 -2.64 12.30
C GLU A 141 6.49 -3.96 11.64
N VAL A 142 5.85 -4.35 10.55
CA VAL A 142 6.10 -5.63 9.85
C VAL A 142 6.82 -5.46 8.51
N CYS A 143 6.82 -4.24 7.95
CA CYS A 143 7.57 -3.92 6.74
C CYS A 143 9.05 -3.72 7.10
N PRO A 144 9.96 -4.54 6.55
CA PRO A 144 11.38 -4.50 6.91
C PRO A 144 12.01 -3.14 6.55
N GLU A 145 13.12 -2.83 7.22
CA GLU A 145 13.97 -1.72 6.82
C GLU A 145 14.61 -2.01 5.45
N VAL A 146 14.86 -0.94 4.70
CA VAL A 146 15.58 -1.02 3.42
C VAL A 146 17.02 -1.48 3.64
N SER A 147 17.61 -2.17 2.66
CA SER A 147 18.98 -2.66 2.78
C SER A 147 20.00 -1.52 2.79
N GLN A 148 21.17 -1.76 3.40
CA GLN A 148 22.28 -0.82 3.36
C GLN A 148 22.69 -0.47 1.92
N ALA A 149 22.65 -1.45 1.00
CA ALA A 149 22.97 -1.21 -0.40
C ALA A 149 22.00 -0.21 -1.06
N HIS A 150 20.71 -0.23 -0.68
CA HIS A 150 19.74 0.75 -1.13
C HIS A 150 20.03 2.14 -0.56
N LEU A 151 20.35 2.23 0.73
CA LEU A 151 20.74 3.49 1.38
C LEU A 151 21.98 4.11 0.72
N ASP A 152 23.02 3.30 0.45
CA ASP A 152 24.25 3.75 -0.19
C ASP A 152 24.00 4.31 -1.61
N ILE A 153 23.06 3.70 -2.35
CA ILE A 153 22.62 4.21 -3.66
C ILE A 153 21.95 5.58 -3.47
N LEU A 154 21.01 5.70 -2.54
CA LEU A 154 20.32 6.97 -2.29
C LEU A 154 21.29 8.08 -1.90
N GLU A 155 22.24 7.82 -1.01
CA GLU A 155 23.28 8.80 -0.62
C GLU A 155 24.13 9.25 -1.81
N LYS A 156 24.49 8.31 -2.69
CA LYS A 156 25.30 8.60 -3.88
C LYS A 156 24.60 9.54 -4.87
N TYR A 157 23.28 9.44 -4.99
CA TYR A 157 22.47 10.22 -5.92
C TYR A 157 21.70 11.38 -5.27
N SER A 158 21.88 11.63 -3.97
CA SER A 158 21.30 12.77 -3.23
C SER A 158 22.19 14.03 -3.27
N LYS A 159 23.20 14.08 -4.16
CA LYS A 159 24.10 15.22 -4.37
C LYS A 159 23.71 16.05 -5.58
#